data_AF-A0A285NJM2-F1
#
_entry.id   AF-A0A285NJM2-F1
#
_cell.length_a   1.000
_cell.length_b   1.000
_cell.length_c   1.000
_cell.angle_alpha   90.00
_cell.angle_beta   90.00
_cell.angle_gamma   90.00
#
_symmetry.space_group_name_H-M   'P 1'
#
loop_
_entity.id
_entity.type
_entity.pdbx_description
1 polymer ?
#
loop_
_entity_poly.entity_id
_entity_poly.type
_entity_poly.pdbx_seq_one_letter_code
_entity_poly.pdbx_strand_id
1 'polypeptide(L)'
;MGEKKPWDYVIKFLLNPQNNDEGYWIFYGLFKREFKKYDLLEKNLNSLDLFHDFLIHIIFKNQKWKLNPTIYSKIDDKVVSYIYASLHNFLKTKYREFLAREYSKDEITEYEIDEVSPVILDLIIEAKEIKEKIISSFNQRDIRTICFLLLGDRKYINEEISDDALYQRKSRMKKRLKEFVKENGFSLEGFAYFQKYILKSEICDKLG
;
A
#
# COMPACT_ATOMS: atom_id res chain seq x y z
N MET A 1 29.35 23.10 -24.32
CA MET A 1 29.12 22.95 -22.86
C MET A 1 28.00 21.93 -22.68
N GLY A 2 28.29 20.78 -22.09
CA GLY A 2 27.26 19.74 -21.90
C GLY A 2 26.25 20.16 -20.84
N GLU A 3 24.96 19.98 -21.11
CA GLU A 3 23.90 20.17 -20.12
C GLU A 3 24.14 19.26 -18.91
N LYS A 4 24.28 19.86 -17.73
CA LYS A 4 24.36 19.10 -16.47
C LYS A 4 23.02 18.44 -16.23
N LYS A 5 23.03 17.14 -15.93
CA LYS A 5 21.79 16.39 -15.68
C LYS A 5 21.20 16.86 -14.35
N PRO A 6 19.86 16.91 -14.19
CA PRO A 6 19.21 17.33 -12.94
C PRO A 6 19.74 16.62 -11.68
N TRP A 7 20.21 15.38 -11.82
CA TRP A 7 20.80 14.60 -10.73
C TRP A 7 22.16 15.12 -10.25
N ASP A 8 22.94 15.80 -11.09
CA ASP A 8 24.24 16.35 -10.70
C ASP A 8 24.06 17.43 -9.61
N TYR A 9 22.96 18.18 -9.68
CA TYR A 9 22.59 19.18 -8.68
C TYR A 9 22.15 18.51 -7.37
N VAL A 10 21.33 17.46 -7.46
CA VAL A 10 20.91 16.67 -6.28
C VAL A 10 22.12 16.06 -5.58
N ILE A 11 23.05 15.44 -6.32
CA ILE A 11 24.27 14.84 -5.75
C ILE A 11 25.12 15.90 -5.05
N LYS A 12 25.31 17.06 -5.68
CA LYS A 12 26.02 18.18 -5.04
C LYS A 12 25.35 18.65 -3.75
N PHE A 13 24.02 18.69 -3.71
CA PHE A 13 23.28 19.02 -2.50
C PHE A 13 23.49 17.95 -1.42
N LEU A 14 23.43 16.67 -1.76
CA LEU A 14 23.67 15.58 -0.81
C LEU A 14 25.11 15.60 -0.25
N LEU A 15 26.07 16.00 -1.09
CA LEU A 15 27.47 16.16 -0.70
C LEU A 15 27.72 17.40 0.19
N ASN A 16 27.01 18.49 -0.09
CA ASN A 16 27.16 19.75 0.61
C ASN A 16 25.80 20.45 0.80
N PRO A 17 24.99 20.01 1.77
CA PRO A 17 23.61 20.46 1.92
C PRO A 17 23.47 21.91 2.40
N GLN A 18 24.56 22.56 2.84
CA GLN A 18 24.50 23.95 3.32
C GLN A 18 24.62 25.00 2.20
N ASN A 19 25.09 24.62 1.01
CA ASN A 19 25.47 25.58 -0.04
C ASN A 19 24.81 25.29 -1.41
N ASN A 20 23.70 24.56 -1.46
CA ASN A 20 23.10 24.16 -2.74
C ASN A 20 21.57 24.07 -2.70
N ASP A 21 20.94 25.25 -2.82
CA ASP A 21 19.48 25.38 -2.88
C ASP A 21 18.89 24.74 -4.15
N GLU A 22 19.59 24.79 -5.28
CA GLU A 22 19.11 24.26 -6.56
C GLU A 22 18.91 22.73 -6.50
N GLY A 23 19.90 22.00 -5.97
CA GLY A 23 19.82 20.56 -5.79
C GLY A 23 18.73 20.13 -4.80
N TYR A 24 18.54 20.92 -3.74
CA TYR A 24 17.47 20.72 -2.77
C TYR A 24 16.09 20.80 -3.45
N TRP A 25 15.82 21.86 -4.21
CA TRP A 25 14.53 22.07 -4.84
C TRP A 25 14.22 21.06 -5.95
N ILE A 26 15.24 20.64 -6.71
CA ILE A 26 15.11 19.54 -7.68
C ILE A 26 14.73 18.25 -6.96
N PHE A 27 15.37 17.94 -5.84
CA PHE A 27 15.08 16.73 -5.08
C PHE A 27 13.68 16.78 -4.45
N TYR A 28 13.28 17.94 -3.92
CA TYR A 28 11.92 18.16 -3.45
C TYR A 28 10.88 17.97 -4.56
N GLY A 29 11.16 18.44 -5.77
CA GLY A 29 10.28 18.23 -6.93
C GLY A 29 10.06 16.75 -7.24
N LEU A 30 11.13 15.94 -7.18
CA LEU A 30 11.04 14.47 -7.31
C LEU A 30 10.20 13.85 -6.21
N PHE A 31 10.44 14.25 -4.95
CA PHE A 31 9.66 13.78 -3.81
C PHE A 31 8.18 14.12 -3.95
N LYS A 32 7.86 15.36 -4.29
CA LYS A 32 6.48 15.83 -4.46
C LYS A 32 5.74 15.04 -5.54
N ARG A 33 6.41 14.68 -6.64
CA ARG A 33 5.82 13.86 -7.70
C ARG A 33 5.46 12.45 -7.21
N GLU A 34 6.32 11.84 -6.40
CA GLU A 34 6.06 10.53 -5.82
C GLU A 34 5.03 10.58 -4.68
N PHE A 35 5.06 11.63 -3.86
CA PHE A 35 4.10 11.89 -2.79
C PHE A 35 2.66 11.98 -3.30
N LYS A 36 2.44 12.61 -4.46
CA LYS A 36 1.13 12.70 -5.14
C LYS A 36 0.49 11.36 -5.50
N LYS A 37 1.23 10.24 -5.43
CA LYS A 37 0.67 8.90 -5.65
C LYS A 37 -0.06 8.37 -4.40
N TYR A 38 0.03 9.09 -3.28
CA TYR A 38 -0.51 8.70 -1.98
C TYR A 38 -1.58 9.71 -1.53
N ASP A 39 -2.74 9.68 -2.18
CA ASP A 39 -3.84 10.64 -1.99
C ASP A 39 -4.20 10.93 -0.52
N LEU A 40 -4.18 9.91 0.34
CA LEU A 40 -4.50 10.08 1.76
C LEU A 40 -3.42 10.85 2.52
N LEU A 41 -2.13 10.68 2.18
CA LEU A 41 -1.08 11.50 2.78
C LEU A 41 -1.14 12.93 2.23
N GLU A 42 -1.39 13.11 0.93
CA GLU A 42 -1.47 14.43 0.32
C GLU A 42 -2.60 15.29 0.92
N LYS A 43 -3.74 14.67 1.24
CA LYS A 43 -4.87 15.35 1.88
C LYS A 43 -4.63 15.74 3.33
N ASN A 44 -3.71 15.06 4.03
CA ASN A 44 -3.60 15.15 5.48
C ASN A 44 -2.24 15.64 6.00
N LEU A 45 -1.18 15.60 5.19
CA LEU A 45 0.17 15.99 5.58
C LEU A 45 0.76 17.02 4.62
N ASN A 46 1.63 17.89 5.16
CA ASN A 46 2.40 18.81 4.35
C ASN A 46 3.58 18.09 3.69
N SER A 47 3.63 18.13 2.36
CA SER A 47 4.70 17.51 1.57
C SER A 47 6.11 18.02 1.88
N LEU A 48 6.26 19.29 2.27
CA LEU A 48 7.56 19.89 2.60
C LEU A 48 8.08 19.37 3.93
N ASP A 49 7.22 19.32 4.95
CA ASP A 49 7.56 18.78 6.27
C ASP A 49 7.94 17.30 6.16
N LEU A 50 7.16 16.52 5.40
CA LEU A 50 7.43 15.10 5.19
C LEU A 50 8.72 14.87 4.37
N PHE A 51 9.07 15.79 3.48
CA PHE A 51 10.33 15.78 2.76
C PHE A 51 11.51 16.09 3.69
N HIS A 52 11.36 17.02 4.63
CA HIS A 52 12.38 17.28 5.65
C HIS A 52 12.59 16.06 6.55
N ASP A 53 11.52 15.40 6.97
CA ASP A 53 11.60 14.14 7.72
C ASP A 53 12.37 13.07 6.93
N PHE A 54 12.08 12.94 5.64
CA PHE A 54 12.81 12.02 4.75
C PHE A 54 14.31 12.34 4.69
N LEU A 55 14.64 13.63 4.50
CA LEU A 55 16.03 14.07 4.46
C LEU A 55 16.75 13.79 5.79
N ILE A 56 16.14 14.16 6.92
CA ILE A 56 16.76 14.02 8.24
C ILE A 56 16.92 12.54 8.59
N HIS A 57 15.86 11.74 8.50
CA HIS A 57 15.85 10.39 9.05
C HIS A 57 16.42 9.33 8.10
N ILE A 58 16.26 9.51 6.79
CA ILE A 58 16.64 8.49 5.80
C ILE A 58 17.95 8.85 5.10
N ILE A 59 18.02 10.06 4.55
CA ILE A 59 19.18 10.52 3.78
C ILE A 59 20.35 10.85 4.70
N PHE A 60 20.14 11.64 5.75
CA PHE A 60 21.19 12.08 6.68
C PHE A 60 21.24 11.26 7.99
N LYS A 61 20.29 10.34 8.21
CA LYS A 61 20.25 9.46 9.40
C LYS A 61 20.48 10.20 10.73
N ASN A 62 19.76 11.30 10.93
CA ASN A 62 19.83 12.21 12.09
C ASN A 62 21.17 12.93 12.30
N GLN A 63 22.10 12.84 11.35
CA GLN A 63 23.39 13.53 11.44
C GLN A 63 23.25 14.98 10.99
N LYS A 64 22.61 15.88 11.78
CA LYS A 64 22.54 17.36 11.62
C LYS A 64 22.97 17.93 10.23
N TRP A 65 22.36 17.47 9.13
CA TRP A 65 22.74 17.88 7.76
C TRP A 65 24.24 17.76 7.42
N LYS A 66 24.92 16.76 8.00
CA LYS A 66 26.28 16.35 7.69
C LYS A 66 26.24 15.20 6.71
N LEU A 67 27.30 15.11 5.91
CA LEU A 67 27.47 14.07 4.90
C LEU A 67 27.30 12.67 5.51
N ASN A 68 26.30 11.93 5.04
CA ASN A 68 26.13 10.53 5.43
C ASN A 68 27.18 9.66 4.70
N PRO A 69 28.00 8.87 5.41
CA PRO A 69 29.00 7.98 4.81
C PRO A 69 28.39 6.96 3.80
N THR A 70 27.12 6.59 3.99
CA THR A 70 26.37 5.69 3.11
C THR A 70 26.06 6.32 1.75
N ILE A 71 25.87 7.64 1.71
CA ILE A 71 25.68 8.36 0.45
C ILE A 71 27.03 8.46 -0.23
N TYR A 72 28.09 8.81 0.50
CA TYR A 72 29.45 8.91 -0.03
C TYR A 72 29.92 7.64 -0.74
N SER A 73 29.64 6.46 -0.18
CA SER A 73 29.98 5.17 -0.80
C SER A 73 29.10 4.78 -2.00
N LYS A 74 28.05 5.54 -2.28
CA LYS A 74 27.08 5.28 -3.35
C LYS A 74 27.08 6.30 -4.48
N ILE A 75 27.88 7.37 -4.39
CA ILE A 75 27.85 8.56 -5.27
C ILE A 75 28.09 8.28 -6.76
N ASP A 76 28.45 7.06 -7.14
CA ASP A 76 28.46 6.61 -8.54
C ASP A 76 27.03 6.25 -9.05
N ASP A 77 26.92 5.50 -10.16
CA ASP A 77 25.69 5.16 -10.89
C ASP A 77 24.52 4.59 -10.05
N LYS A 78 24.77 4.22 -8.79
CA LYS A 78 23.79 3.62 -7.89
C LYS A 78 23.11 4.61 -6.94
N VAL A 79 23.59 5.85 -6.82
CA VAL A 79 23.01 6.85 -5.91
C VAL A 79 21.56 7.16 -6.27
N VAL A 80 21.25 7.26 -7.56
CA VAL A 80 19.91 7.53 -8.07
C VAL A 80 18.94 6.41 -7.68
N SER A 81 19.31 5.16 -7.95
CA SER A 81 18.51 3.98 -7.59
C SER A 81 18.31 3.86 -6.07
N TYR A 82 19.33 4.19 -5.28
CA TYR A 82 19.24 4.21 -3.82
C TYR A 82 18.27 5.28 -3.32
N ILE A 83 18.32 6.49 -3.88
CA ILE A 83 17.41 7.58 -3.52
C ILE A 83 15.97 7.19 -3.83
N TYR A 84 15.70 6.68 -5.03
CA TYR A 84 14.35 6.25 -5.41
C TYR A 84 13.82 5.15 -4.48
N ALA A 85 14.62 4.11 -4.22
CA ALA A 85 14.22 3.02 -3.32
C ALA A 85 13.95 3.53 -1.90
N SER A 86 14.82 4.39 -1.38
CA SER A 86 14.68 4.96 -0.03
C SER A 86 13.42 5.83 0.08
N LEU A 87 13.15 6.61 -0.96
CA LEU A 87 11.98 7.50 -1.04
C LEU A 87 10.68 6.70 -1.08
N HIS A 88 10.60 5.69 -1.94
CA HIS A 88 9.42 4.82 -2.03
C HIS A 88 9.16 4.10 -0.70
N ASN A 89 10.20 3.56 -0.09
CA ASN A 89 10.07 2.87 1.20
C ASN A 89 9.60 3.83 2.29
N PHE A 90 10.14 5.05 2.34
CA PHE A 90 9.74 6.06 3.32
C PHE A 90 8.27 6.47 3.17
N LEU A 91 7.83 6.82 1.95
CA LEU A 91 6.45 7.20 1.69
C LEU A 91 5.49 6.05 2.01
N LYS A 92 5.86 4.81 1.64
CA LYS A 92 5.08 3.61 1.99
C LYS A 92 4.96 3.43 3.51
N THR A 93 6.05 3.65 4.26
CA THR A 93 6.03 3.60 5.73
C THR A 93 5.14 4.70 6.32
N LYS A 94 5.23 5.94 5.83
CA LYS A 94 4.37 7.03 6.31
C LYS A 94 2.91 6.81 5.98
N TYR A 95 2.61 6.23 4.83
CA TYR A 95 1.27 5.81 4.43
C TYR A 95 0.72 4.77 5.42
N ARG A 96 1.52 3.75 5.75
CA ARG A 96 1.17 2.72 6.75
C ARG A 96 0.93 3.31 8.15
N GLU A 97 1.82 4.18 8.63
CA GLU A 97 1.68 4.85 9.94
C GLU A 97 0.41 5.71 10.01
N PHE A 98 0.10 6.42 8.92
CA PHE A 98 -1.12 7.21 8.80
C PHE A 98 -2.36 6.32 8.87
N LEU A 99 -2.41 5.25 8.06
CA LEU A 99 -3.53 4.30 8.07
C LEU A 99 -3.70 3.65 9.44
N ALA A 100 -2.63 3.19 10.08
CA ALA A 100 -2.70 2.55 11.41
C ALA A 100 -3.30 3.50 12.47
N ARG A 101 -2.96 4.79 12.43
CA ARG A 101 -3.50 5.79 13.34
C ARG A 101 -4.97 6.13 13.06
N GLU A 102 -5.38 6.19 11.81
CA GLU A 102 -6.78 6.46 11.47
C GLU A 102 -7.67 5.25 11.79
N TYR A 103 -7.22 4.02 11.51
CA TYR A 103 -7.96 2.80 11.84
C TYR A 103 -7.87 2.38 13.32
N SER A 104 -7.03 3.01 14.14
CA SER A 104 -7.04 2.84 15.61
C SER A 104 -7.93 3.84 16.33
N LYS A 105 -8.42 4.88 15.64
CA LYS A 105 -9.40 5.83 16.20
C LYS A 105 -10.84 5.31 16.15
N ASP A 106 -11.15 4.44 15.19
CA ASP A 106 -12.44 3.76 15.10
C ASP A 106 -12.37 2.41 15.84
N GLU A 107 -12.72 2.45 17.13
CA GLU A 107 -13.04 1.31 18.02
C GLU A 107 -12.12 0.07 17.93
N ILE A 108 -11.06 0.05 18.74
CA ILE A 108 -10.50 -1.21 19.23
C ILE A 108 -10.50 -1.13 20.76
N THR A 109 -11.55 -1.70 21.37
CA THR A 109 -11.57 -2.10 22.78
C THR A 109 -10.36 -2.96 23.08
N GLU A 110 -9.69 -2.66 24.19
CA GLU A 110 -8.57 -3.41 24.79
C GLU A 110 -8.68 -4.93 24.56
N TYR A 111 -7.97 -5.40 23.54
CA TYR A 111 -7.45 -6.75 23.51
C TYR A 111 -5.96 -6.60 23.32
N GLU A 112 -5.18 -7.21 24.21
CA GLU A 112 -3.73 -7.25 24.21
C GLU A 112 -3.22 -7.45 22.78
N ILE A 113 -2.71 -6.38 22.17
CA ILE A 113 -2.16 -6.42 20.83
C ILE A 113 -0.76 -7.00 20.97
N ASP A 114 -0.66 -8.33 20.90
CA ASP A 114 0.58 -8.98 20.50
C ASP A 114 1.09 -8.28 19.24
N GLU A 115 2.35 -7.82 19.25
CA GLU A 115 2.98 -7.07 18.16
C GLU A 115 2.67 -7.71 16.80
N VAL A 116 1.69 -7.16 16.08
CA VAL A 116 1.26 -7.71 14.79
C VAL A 116 2.39 -7.44 13.81
N SER A 117 3.05 -8.52 13.38
CA SER A 117 4.17 -8.46 12.42
C SER A 117 3.82 -7.57 11.22
N PRO A 118 4.75 -6.74 10.72
CA PRO A 118 4.56 -5.88 9.56
C PRO A 118 4.03 -6.61 8.31
N VAL A 119 4.34 -7.91 8.17
CA VAL A 119 3.82 -8.76 7.09
C VAL A 119 2.32 -9.01 7.25
N ILE A 120 1.84 -9.21 8.47
CA ILE A 120 0.42 -9.44 8.76
C ILE A 120 -0.39 -8.16 8.52
N LEU A 121 0.17 -6.98 8.84
CA LEU A 121 -0.48 -5.69 8.58
C LEU A 121 -0.68 -5.42 7.09
N ASP A 122 0.33 -5.67 6.25
CA ASP A 122 0.19 -5.54 4.78
C ASP A 122 -0.92 -6.47 4.25
N LEU A 123 -1.01 -7.70 4.77
CA LEU A 123 -2.06 -8.65 4.39
C LEU A 123 -3.46 -8.21 4.85
N ILE A 124 -3.58 -7.60 6.03
CA ILE A 124 -4.85 -7.04 6.52
C ILE A 124 -5.31 -5.91 5.62
N ILE A 125 -4.41 -4.99 5.25
CA ILE A 125 -4.74 -3.85 4.37
C ILE A 125 -5.19 -4.35 3.02
N GLU A 126 -4.40 -5.22 2.37
CA GLU A 126 -4.75 -5.79 1.08
C GLU A 126 -6.08 -6.55 1.15
N ALA A 127 -6.33 -7.29 2.23
CA ALA A 127 -7.60 -7.99 2.44
C ALA A 127 -8.79 -7.03 2.56
N LYS A 128 -8.62 -5.85 3.19
CA LYS A 128 -9.65 -4.80 3.24
C LYS A 128 -9.86 -4.15 1.88
N GLU A 129 -8.80 -3.91 1.10
CA GLU A 129 -8.93 -3.41 -0.28
C GLU A 129 -9.67 -4.40 -1.17
N ILE A 130 -9.39 -5.69 -1.03
CA ILE A 130 -10.12 -6.77 -1.71
C ILE A 130 -11.61 -6.72 -1.35
N LYS A 131 -11.96 -6.53 -0.07
CA LYS A 131 -13.36 -6.38 0.37
C LYS A 131 -14.04 -5.22 -0.35
N GLU A 132 -13.48 -4.02 -0.29
CA GLU A 132 -14.08 -2.82 -0.91
C GLU A 132 -14.25 -2.98 -2.42
N LYS A 133 -13.26 -3.57 -3.09
CA LYS A 133 -13.36 -3.88 -4.52
C LYS A 133 -14.40 -4.95 -4.83
N ILE A 134 -14.55 -5.97 -3.99
CA ILE A 134 -15.61 -6.98 -4.17
C ILE A 134 -16.99 -6.35 -4.01
N ILE A 135 -17.20 -5.55 -2.96
CA ILE A 135 -18.50 -4.90 -2.70
C ILE A 135 -18.88 -3.94 -3.84
N SER A 136 -17.92 -3.19 -4.37
CA SER A 136 -18.16 -2.21 -5.44
C SER A 136 -18.29 -2.85 -6.83
N SER A 137 -17.63 -3.97 -7.10
CA SER A 137 -17.49 -4.54 -8.46
C SER A 137 -18.39 -5.76 -8.72
N PHE A 138 -18.95 -6.36 -7.68
CA PHE A 138 -19.80 -7.53 -7.79
C PHE A 138 -21.21 -7.20 -7.29
N ASN A 139 -22.22 -7.65 -8.03
CA ASN A 139 -23.59 -7.52 -7.55
C ASN A 139 -23.85 -8.50 -6.39
N GLN A 140 -24.96 -8.31 -5.68
CA GLN A 140 -25.29 -9.12 -4.51
C GLN A 140 -25.39 -10.63 -4.81
N ARG A 141 -25.86 -11.00 -6.01
CA ARG A 141 -25.96 -12.42 -6.45
C ARG A 141 -24.58 -13.03 -6.63
N ASP A 142 -23.64 -12.27 -7.16
CA ASP A 142 -22.26 -12.67 -7.31
C ASP A 142 -21.58 -12.80 -5.94
N ILE A 143 -21.76 -11.82 -5.03
CA ILE A 143 -21.22 -11.86 -3.67
C ILE A 143 -21.74 -13.10 -2.92
N ARG A 144 -23.04 -13.39 -3.00
CA ARG A 144 -23.65 -14.62 -2.47
C ARG A 144 -23.00 -15.88 -3.04
N THR A 145 -22.72 -15.89 -4.35
CA THR A 145 -22.01 -17.00 -5.01
C THR A 145 -20.57 -17.12 -4.52
N ILE A 146 -19.86 -16.01 -4.28
CA ILE A 146 -18.51 -15.99 -3.71
C ILE A 146 -18.52 -16.58 -2.29
N CYS A 147 -19.45 -16.14 -1.45
CA CYS A 147 -19.65 -16.67 -0.10
C CYS A 147 -19.88 -18.17 -0.11
N PHE A 148 -20.78 -18.66 -0.97
CA PHE A 148 -20.99 -20.10 -1.12
C PHE A 148 -19.76 -20.83 -1.66
N LEU A 149 -19.06 -20.28 -2.65
CA LEU A 149 -17.89 -20.90 -3.25
C LEU A 149 -16.74 -21.09 -2.24
N LEU A 150 -16.52 -20.09 -1.38
CA LEU A 150 -15.36 -20.03 -0.48
C LEU A 150 -15.63 -20.54 0.94
N LEU A 151 -16.90 -20.54 1.39
CA LEU A 151 -17.31 -21.06 2.71
C LEU A 151 -18.07 -22.38 2.63
N GLY A 152 -18.56 -22.78 1.46
CA GLY A 152 -19.25 -24.05 1.24
C GLY A 152 -20.70 -24.11 1.76
N ASP A 153 -21.23 -23.03 2.32
CA ASP A 153 -22.55 -23.00 2.96
C ASP A 153 -23.67 -22.64 1.97
N ARG A 154 -24.63 -23.56 1.79
CA ARG A 154 -25.77 -23.37 0.87
C ARG A 154 -26.68 -22.22 1.29
N LYS A 155 -26.67 -21.75 2.55
CA LYS A 155 -27.53 -20.63 2.99
C LYS A 155 -27.35 -19.35 2.17
N TYR A 156 -26.18 -19.18 1.53
CA TYR A 156 -25.90 -18.02 0.70
C TYR A 156 -26.58 -18.08 -0.68
N ILE A 157 -27.05 -19.25 -1.11
CA ILE A 157 -27.81 -19.44 -2.35
C ILE A 157 -29.31 -19.43 -2.00
N ASN A 158 -29.93 -18.26 -2.10
CA ASN A 158 -31.34 -18.05 -1.76
C ASN A 158 -32.27 -18.15 -2.99
N GLU A 159 -32.00 -19.12 -3.87
CA GLU A 159 -32.79 -19.36 -5.07
C GLU A 159 -32.89 -20.87 -5.31
N GLU A 160 -34.03 -21.33 -5.84
CA GLU A 160 -34.15 -22.68 -6.37
C GLU A 160 -33.34 -22.77 -7.67
N ILE A 161 -32.20 -23.46 -7.58
CA ILE A 161 -31.27 -23.68 -8.69
C ILE A 161 -30.89 -25.15 -8.73
N SER A 162 -30.81 -25.72 -9.94
CA SER A 162 -30.32 -27.10 -10.11
C SER A 162 -28.83 -27.21 -9.79
N ASP A 163 -28.40 -28.39 -9.36
CA ASP A 163 -26.99 -28.64 -9.02
C ASP A 163 -26.05 -28.38 -10.20
N ASP A 164 -26.48 -28.71 -11.43
CA ASP A 164 -25.72 -28.44 -12.65
C ASP A 164 -25.56 -26.94 -12.92
N ALA A 165 -26.64 -26.17 -12.79
CA ALA A 165 -26.58 -24.72 -12.98
C ALA A 165 -25.72 -24.06 -11.90
N LEU A 166 -25.79 -24.57 -10.66
CA LEU A 166 -24.96 -24.13 -9.54
C LEU A 166 -23.48 -24.45 -9.78
N TYR A 167 -23.16 -25.64 -10.29
CA TYR A 167 -21.81 -26.04 -10.66
C TYR A 167 -21.21 -25.12 -11.74
N GLN A 168 -21.96 -24.86 -12.82
CA GLN A 168 -21.51 -23.94 -13.86
C GLN A 168 -21.28 -22.52 -13.33
N ARG A 169 -22.17 -22.06 -12.45
CA ARG A 169 -22.04 -20.75 -11.81
C ARG A 169 -20.78 -20.66 -10.95
N LYS A 170 -20.48 -21.68 -10.14
CA LYS A 170 -19.21 -21.77 -9.38
C LYS A 170 -18.00 -21.69 -10.28
N SER A 171 -18.01 -22.44 -11.38
CA SER A 171 -16.89 -22.48 -12.34
C SER A 171 -16.62 -21.09 -12.94
N ARG A 172 -17.68 -20.40 -13.40
CA ARG A 172 -17.59 -19.03 -13.90
C ARG A 172 -17.08 -18.06 -12.83
N MET A 173 -17.60 -18.15 -11.60
CA MET A 173 -17.18 -17.28 -10.51
C MET A 173 -15.72 -17.50 -10.12
N LYS A 174 -15.24 -18.75 -10.10
CA LYS A 174 -13.83 -19.07 -9.83
C LYS A 174 -12.90 -18.45 -10.87
N LYS A 175 -13.29 -18.47 -12.15
CA LYS A 175 -12.53 -17.82 -13.22
C LYS A 175 -12.50 -16.30 -13.03
N ARG A 176 -13.67 -15.71 -12.78
CA ARG A 176 -13.82 -14.26 -12.58
C ARG A 176 -13.05 -13.75 -11.35
N LEU A 177 -13.03 -14.51 -10.25
CA LEU A 177 -12.21 -14.16 -9.06
C LEU A 177 -10.71 -14.20 -9.36
N LYS A 178 -10.24 -15.18 -10.14
CA LYS A 178 -8.83 -15.23 -10.56
C LYS A 178 -8.46 -14.05 -11.44
N GLU A 179 -9.32 -13.69 -12.38
CA GLU A 179 -9.15 -12.51 -13.24
C GLU A 179 -9.15 -11.23 -12.37
N PHE A 180 -10.11 -11.09 -11.44
CA PHE A 180 -10.18 -9.99 -10.50
C PHE A 180 -8.90 -9.82 -9.67
N VAL A 181 -8.37 -10.88 -9.07
CA VAL A 181 -7.12 -10.82 -8.29
C VAL A 181 -5.96 -10.35 -9.17
N LYS A 182 -5.85 -10.90 -10.38
CA LYS A 182 -4.79 -10.56 -11.33
C LYS A 182 -4.88 -9.13 -11.84
N GLU A 183 -6.05 -8.68 -12.25
CA GLU A 183 -6.30 -7.34 -12.82
C GLU A 183 -6.08 -6.24 -11.79
N ASN A 184 -6.40 -6.52 -10.52
CA ASN A 184 -6.22 -5.58 -9.43
C ASN A 184 -4.85 -5.66 -8.75
N GLY A 185 -3.98 -6.59 -9.19
CA GLY A 185 -2.62 -6.72 -8.67
C GLY A 185 -2.54 -7.26 -7.24
N PHE A 186 -3.56 -7.98 -6.77
CA PHE A 186 -3.59 -8.53 -5.43
C PHE A 186 -2.70 -9.78 -5.30
N SER A 187 -2.06 -9.94 -4.13
CA SER A 187 -1.30 -11.12 -3.76
C SER A 187 -2.22 -12.30 -3.40
N LEU A 188 -1.68 -13.51 -3.51
CA LEU A 188 -2.42 -14.73 -3.11
C LEU A 188 -2.56 -14.80 -1.59
N GLU A 189 -1.55 -14.34 -0.86
CA GLU A 189 -1.52 -14.29 0.59
C GLU A 189 -2.59 -13.33 1.13
N GLY A 190 -2.72 -12.13 0.54
CA GLY A 190 -3.75 -11.15 0.91
C GLY A 190 -5.15 -11.67 0.62
N PHE A 191 -5.33 -12.34 -0.52
CA PHE A 191 -6.60 -12.98 -0.85
C PHE A 191 -6.96 -14.14 0.09
N ALA A 192 -5.98 -14.96 0.49
CA ALA A 192 -6.19 -16.00 1.48
C ALA A 192 -6.54 -15.41 2.86
N TYR A 193 -5.90 -14.30 3.25
CA TYR A 193 -6.21 -13.59 4.48
C TYR A 193 -7.63 -13.03 4.45
N PHE A 194 -8.03 -12.39 3.35
CA PHE A 194 -9.40 -11.94 3.10
C PHE A 194 -10.40 -13.07 3.28
N GLN A 195 -10.19 -14.22 2.61
CA GLN A 195 -11.09 -15.36 2.71
C GLN A 195 -11.24 -15.86 4.15
N LYS A 196 -10.13 -15.92 4.89
CA LYS A 196 -10.10 -16.50 6.24
C LYS A 196 -10.74 -15.59 7.29
N TYR A 197 -10.52 -14.28 7.19
CA TYR A 197 -10.81 -13.37 8.31
C TYR A 197 -11.85 -12.27 8.02
N ILE A 198 -12.01 -11.86 6.76
CA ILE A 198 -12.90 -10.74 6.40
C ILE A 198 -14.15 -11.23 5.69
N LEU A 199 -14.02 -12.19 4.78
CA LEU A 199 -15.12 -12.62 3.91
C LEU A 199 -16.35 -13.07 4.71
N LYS A 200 -16.17 -13.91 5.73
CA LYS A 200 -17.29 -14.41 6.53
C LYS A 200 -17.90 -13.31 7.40
N SER A 201 -17.07 -12.69 8.24
CA SER A 201 -17.47 -11.74 9.29
C SER A 201 -18.00 -10.41 8.75
N GLU A 202 -17.42 -9.89 7.67
CA GLU A 202 -17.70 -8.55 7.19
C GLU A 202 -18.55 -8.49 5.92
N ILE A 203 -18.65 -9.60 5.17
CA ILE A 203 -19.47 -9.68 3.96
C ILE A 203 -20.59 -10.70 4.15
N CYS A 204 -20.26 -11.98 4.28
CA CYS A 204 -21.24 -13.06 4.13
C CYS A 204 -22.29 -13.10 5.24
N ASP A 205 -21.89 -12.89 6.50
CA ASP A 205 -22.83 -12.85 7.63
C ASP A 205 -23.75 -11.61 7.59
N LYS A 206 -23.38 -10.57 6.83
CA LYS A 206 -24.22 -9.38 6.58
C LYS A 206 -25.19 -9.53 5.40
N LEU A 207 -25.19 -10.66 4.70
CA LEU A 207 -26.12 -10.94 3.59
C LEU A 207 -27.45 -11.56 4.05
N GLY A 208 -27.63 -11.75 5.35
CA GLY A 208 -28.87 -12.21 5.99
C GLY A 208 -30.04 -11.30 5.70
#